data_AF-A0A1A6GY05-F1
#
_entry.id   AF-A0A1A6GY05-F1
#
_cell.length_a   1.000
_cell.length_b   1.000
_cell.length_c   1.000
_cell.angle_alpha   90.00
_cell.angle_beta   90.00
_cell.angle_gamma   90.00
#
_symmetry.space_group_name_H-M   'P 1'
#
loop_
_entity.id
_entity.type
_entity.pdbx_description
1 polymer ?
#
loop_
_entity_poly.entity_id
_entity_poly.type
_entity_poly.pdbx_seq_one_letter_code
_entity_poly.pdbx_strand_id
1 'polypeptide(L)' 'LETSMNVSRTEVSNNHVLIYMDKVSRETINLSFTVQQDILIRDLKPAIVKVYDYYEKDEFAVIEYSAPCSEGKWLLLL' A
#
# COMPACT_ATOMS: atom_id res chain seq x y z
N LEU A 1 -1.79 -11.13 -4.96
CA LEU A 1 -0.40 -10.82 -4.52
C LEU A 1 0.45 -12.08 -4.37
N GLU A 2 -0.06 -13.14 -3.71
CA GLU A 2 0.69 -14.39 -3.44
C GLU A 2 1.15 -15.17 -4.69
N THR A 3 0.66 -14.84 -5.88
CA THR A 3 1.09 -15.44 -7.15
C THR A 3 2.21 -14.66 -7.87
N SER A 4 2.70 -13.56 -7.29
CA SER A 4 3.81 -12.79 -7.85
C SER A 4 5.15 -13.48 -7.56
N MET A 5 6.00 -13.62 -8.58
CA MET A 5 7.25 -14.40 -8.53
C MET A 5 8.27 -13.94 -7.47
N ASN A 6 8.13 -12.73 -6.92
CA ASN A 6 9.07 -12.15 -5.95
C ASN A 6 8.45 -11.92 -4.55
N VAL A 7 7.23 -12.37 -4.31
CA VAL A 7 6.53 -12.20 -3.02
C VAL A 7 6.55 -13.51 -2.25
N SER A 8 7.14 -13.49 -1.05
CA SER A 8 7.29 -14.67 -0.20
C SER A 8 6.06 -14.91 0.68
N ARG A 9 5.50 -13.83 1.24
CA ARG A 9 4.34 -13.85 2.13
C ARG A 9 3.62 -12.51 2.09
N THR A 10 2.31 -12.55 2.31
CA THR A 10 1.53 -11.37 2.67
C THR A 10 0.89 -11.55 4.05
N GLU A 11 0.78 -10.45 4.78
CA GLU A 11 0.20 -10.44 6.12
C GLU A 11 -0.62 -9.15 6.30
N VAL A 12 -1.75 -9.26 6.99
CA VAL A 12 -2.55 -8.11 7.39
C VAL A 12 -2.49 -8.04 8.91
N SER A 13 -1.99 -6.93 9.44
CA SER A 13 -1.83 -6.73 10.88
C SER A 13 -2.05 -5.26 11.23
N ASN A 14 -2.91 -4.98 12.21
CA ASN A 14 -3.18 -3.64 12.73
C ASN A 14 -3.43 -2.59 11.61
N ASN A 15 -4.32 -2.90 10.66
CA ASN A 15 -4.65 -2.06 9.50
C ASN A 15 -3.48 -1.80 8.52
N HIS A 16 -2.39 -2.54 8.64
CA HIS A 16 -1.28 -2.53 7.68
C HIS A 16 -1.30 -3.81 6.86
N VAL A 17 -1.00 -3.65 5.57
CA VAL A 17 -0.67 -4.77 4.68
C VAL A 17 0.85 -4.86 4.61
N LEU A 18 1.40 -5.98 5.06
CA LEU A 18 2.82 -6.29 4.95
C LEU A 18 3.03 -7.23 3.77
N ILE A 19 3.95 -6.86 2.90
CA ILE A 19 4.35 -7.68 1.75
C ILE A 19 5.83 -7.99 1.94
N TYR A 20 6.13 -9.27 2.14
CA TYR A 20 7.50 -9.77 2.27
C TYR A 20 7.97 -10.18 0.89
N MET A 21 9.13 -9.65 0.47
CA MET A 21 9.73 -9.93 -0.82
C MET A 21 10.92 -10.87 -0.65
N ASP A 22 11.06 -11.88 -1.50
CA ASP A 22 12.21 -12.80 -1.47
C ASP A 22 13.50 -12.09 -1.89
N LYS A 23 13.38 -11.22 -2.90
CA LYS A 23 14.49 -10.43 -3.45
C LYS A 23 13.96 -9.20 -4.14
N VAL A 24 14.76 -8.14 -4.10
CA VAL A 24 14.55 -6.91 -4.87
C VAL A 24 15.75 -6.72 -5.78
N SER A 25 15.52 -6.36 -7.04
CA SER A 25 16.57 -6.03 -8.01
C SER A 25 16.40 -4.57 -8.47
N ARG A 26 17.22 -4.13 -9.42
CA ARG A 26 17.08 -2.81 -10.04
C ARG A 26 15.89 -2.71 -11.00
N GLU A 27 15.24 -3.83 -11.31
CA GLU A 27 14.06 -3.85 -12.18
C GLU A 27 12.81 -3.42 -11.40
N THR A 28 11.91 -2.71 -12.08
CA THR A 28 10.65 -2.27 -11.48
C THR A 28 9.77 -3.48 -11.17
N ILE A 29 9.31 -3.57 -9.92
CA ILE A 29 8.36 -4.60 -9.48
C ILE A 29 6.99 -3.95 -9.32
N ASN A 30 6.03 -4.43 -10.11
CA ASN A 30 4.65 -3.94 -10.06
C ASN A 30 3.80 -4.86 -9.18
N LEU A 31 3.24 -4.32 -8.11
CA LEU A 31 2.33 -5.02 -7.21
C LEU A 31 1.02 -4.25 -7.11
N SER A 32 -0.09 -4.98 -7.08
CA SER A 32 -1.41 -4.42 -6.86
C SER A 32 -2.24 -5.33 -5.96
N PHE A 33 -3.09 -4.69 -5.16
CA PHE A 33 -4.09 -5.35 -4.33
C PHE A 33 -5.30 -4.45 -4.17
N THR A 34 -6.41 -5.06 -3.80
CA THR A 34 -7.67 -4.36 -3.56
C THR A 34 -7.88 -4.21 -2.07
N VAL A 35 -8.39 -3.07 -1.66
CA VAL A 35 -8.86 -2.80 -0.30
C VAL A 35 -10.34 -2.43 -0.35
N GLN A 36 -11.08 -2.78 0.70
CA GLN A 36 -12.46 -2.39 0.87
C GLN A 36 -12.56 -1.40 2.02
N GLN A 37 -13.38 -0.35 1.84
CA GLN A 37 -13.69 0.57 2.90
C GLN A 37 -14.82 0.00 3.76
N ASP A 38 -14.50 -0.38 4.99
CA ASP A 38 -15.50 -0.93 5.93
C ASP A 38 -16.34 0.17 6.61
N ILE A 39 -15.73 1.33 6.85
CA ILE A 39 -16.36 2.48 7.51
C ILE A 39 -16.22 3.71 6.62
N LEU A 40 -17.34 4.38 6.35
CA LEU A 40 -17.35 5.62 5.59
C LEU A 40 -16.73 6.75 6.44
N ILE A 41 -15.60 7.26 5.97
CA ILE A 41 -14.89 8.39 6.58
C ILE A 41 -14.80 9.49 5.53
N ARG A 42 -15.14 10.72 5.94
CA ARG A 42 -14.94 11.93 5.12
C ARG A 42 -13.54 12.49 5.36
N ASP A 43 -12.99 13.15 4.35
CA ASP A 43 -11.68 13.80 4.42
C ASP A 43 -10.56 12.83 4.85
N LEU A 44 -10.54 11.66 4.20
CA LEU A 44 -9.53 10.63 4.43
C LEU A 44 -8.12 11.22 4.23
N LYS A 45 -7.32 11.17 5.30
CA LYS A 45 -5.92 11.56 5.22
C LYS A 45 -5.13 10.51 4.42
N PRO A 46 -4.07 10.91 3.68
CA PRO A 46 -3.18 9.96 3.04
C PRO A 46 -2.58 8.99 4.05
N ALA A 47 -2.37 7.73 3.62
CA ALA A 47 -1.69 6.71 4.40
C ALA A 47 -0.23 6.56 3.96
N ILE A 48 0.66 6.19 4.88
CA ILE A 48 2.07 6.00 4.57
C ILE A 48 2.30 4.62 3.94
N VAL A 49 3.03 4.59 2.84
CA VAL A 49 3.64 3.38 2.27
C VAL A 49 5.14 3.46 2.51
N LYS A 50 5.70 2.44 3.16
CA LYS A 50 7.13 2.33 3.45
C LYS A 50 7.69 1.05 2.86
N VAL A 51 8.79 1.18 2.12
CA VAL A 51 9.62 0.07 1.66
C VAL A 51 10.96 0.15 2.37
N TYR A 52 11.47 -0.97 2.88
CA TYR A 52 12.72 -1.01 3.62
C TYR A 52 13.42 -2.35 3.43
N ASP A 53 14.74 -2.37 3.55
CA ASP A 53 15.50 -3.62 3.62
C ASP A 53 15.28 -4.29 4.99
N TYR A 54 14.97 -5.59 4.98
CA TYR A 54 14.59 -6.32 6.19
C TYR A 54 15.73 -6.40 7.23
N TYR A 55 16.99 -6.45 6.77
CA TYR A 55 18.17 -6.54 7.61
C TYR A 55 18.85 -5.18 7.81
N GLU A 56 18.79 -4.29 6.81
CA GLU A 56 19.36 -2.94 6.84
C GLU A 56 18.27 -1.86 6.96
N LYS A 57 17.65 -1.77 8.15
CA LYS A 57 16.45 -0.92 8.38
C LYS A 57 16.64 0.59 8.17
N ASP A 58 17.89 1.06 8.12
CA ASP A 58 18.22 2.45 7.81
C ASP A 58 18.11 2.73 6.29
N GLU A 59 18.08 1.70 5.45
CA GLU A 59 17.76 1.79 4.03
C GLU A 59 16.25 1.66 3.80
N PHE A 60 15.59 2.80 3.56
CA PHE A 60 14.16 2.82 3.31
C PHE A 60 13.72 3.98 2.42
N ALA A 61 12.53 3.84 1.85
CA ALA A 61 11.81 4.89 1.15
C ALA A 61 10.38 5.00 1.71
N VAL A 62 9.85 6.23 1.74
CA VAL A 62 8.51 6.54 2.25
C VAL A 62 7.78 7.38 1.21
N ILE A 63 6.50 7.04 0.99
CA ILE A 63 5.58 7.85 0.20
C ILE A 63 4.20 7.83 0.85
N GLU A 64 3.35 8.76 0.46
CA GLU A 64 1.95 8.82 0.88
C GLU A 64 1.02 8.32 -0.23
N TYR A 65 -0.04 7.62 0.16
CA TYR A 65 -1.10 7.15 -0.73
C TYR A 65 -2.43 7.75 -0.28
N SER A 66 -3.05 8.53 -1.16
CA SER A 66 -4.42 9.03 -0.99
C SER A 66 -5.40 8.07 -1.64
N ALA A 67 -6.37 7.58 -0.86
CA ALA A 67 -7.44 6.75 -1.42
C ALA A 67 -8.21 7.54 -2.49
N PRO A 68 -8.56 6.96 -3.64
CA PRO A 68 -9.29 7.68 -4.70
C PRO A 68 -10.61 8.33 -4.24
N CYS A 69 -11.21 7.79 -3.17
CA CYS A 69 -12.44 8.30 -2.55
C CYS A 69 -12.19 9.40 -1.50
N SER A 70 -10.95 9.83 -1.25
CA SER A 70 -10.62 10.86 -0.25
C SER A 70 -11.06 12.26 -0.67
N GLU A 71 -11.17 12.51 -1.98
CA GLU A 71 -11.79 13.71 -2.52
C GLU A 71 -13.29 13.43 -2.67
N GLY A 72 -14.12 13.99 -1.79
CA GLY A 72 -15.57 13.93 -1.88
C GLY A 72 -16.16 14.65 -3.11
N LYS A 73 -15.73 14.31 -4.33
CA LYS A 73 -16.41 14.67 -5.59
C LYS A 73 -17.49 13.66 -5.94
N TRP A 74 -18.42 13.46 -5.01
CA TRP A 74 -19.74 12.90 -5.33
C TRP A 74 -20.77 13.87 -4.76
N LEU A 75 -21.06 14.93 -5.51
CA LEU A 75 -22.28 15.77 -5.54
C LEU A 75 -21.88 17.16 -6.04
N LEU A 76 -21.94 17.37 -7.36
CA LEU A 76 -22.44 18.58 -8.04
C LEU A 76 -22.39 18.32 -9.56
N LEU A 77 -23.18 17.36 -10.01
CA LEU A 77 -23.84 17.42 -11.31
C LEU A 77 -25.34 17.36 -11.01
N LEU A 78 -25.87 18.51 -10.60
CA LEU A 78 -27.23 18.93 -10.96
C LEU A 78 -27.08 19.86 -12.15
#